data_AF-A0A1F3F0A3-F1
#
_entry.id   AF-A0A1F3F0A3-F1
#
_cell.length_a   1.000
_cell.length_b   1.000
_cell.length_c   1.000
_cell.angle_alpha   90.00
_cell.angle_beta   90.00
_cell.angle_gamma   90.00
#
_symmetry.space_group_name_H-M   'P 1'
#
loop_
_entity.id
_entity.type
_entity.pdbx_description
1 polymer ?
#
loop_
_entity_poly.entity_id
_entity_poly.type
_entity_poly.pdbx_seq_one_letter_code
_entity_poly.pdbx_strand_id
1 'polypeptide(L)'
;MKKDYPTLEQMPSDKGKGMQHLHIHIMNIQGWLRGIQHHCSKARLQGYLDEYHSRYNRRAMMGSIFDLFLKKMAPGEPKRLNKTS
;
A
#
# COMPACT_ATOMS: atom_id res chain seq x y z
N MET A 1 5.58 24.44 14.40
CA MET A 1 6.22 23.60 13.36
C MET A 1 7.75 23.74 13.32
N LYS A 2 8.35 24.89 12.91
CA LYS A 2 9.82 25.06 12.98
C LYS A 2 10.41 25.00 14.40
N LYS A 3 9.62 25.44 15.39
CA LYS A 3 9.98 25.37 16.81
C LYS A 3 9.95 23.92 17.36
N ASP A 4 9.10 23.08 16.78
CA ASP A 4 8.86 21.70 17.25
C ASP A 4 9.73 20.68 16.50
N TYR A 5 10.16 21.02 15.27
CA TYR A 5 11.02 20.20 14.42
C TYR A 5 12.16 21.05 13.84
N PRO A 6 13.20 21.33 14.64
CA PRO A 6 14.28 22.24 14.24
C PRO A 6 15.11 21.70 13.06
N THR A 7 15.14 20.38 12.84
CA THR A 7 15.84 19.73 11.74
C THR A 7 14.96 19.49 10.50
N LEU A 8 13.69 19.90 10.54
CA LEU A 8 12.78 19.68 9.42
C LEU A 8 13.05 20.71 8.32
N GLU A 9 13.67 20.23 7.25
CA GLU A 9 13.83 21.00 6.03
C GLU A 9 12.51 21.02 5.24
N GLN A 10 12.06 22.22 4.89
CA GLN A 10 10.90 22.42 4.02
C GLN A 10 11.39 22.80 2.63
N MET A 11 11.05 21.99 1.64
CA MET A 11 11.38 22.25 0.26
C MET A 11 10.11 22.46 -0.57
N PRO A 12 10.14 23.38 -1.54
CA PRO A 12 9.00 23.59 -2.43
C PRO A 12 8.75 22.33 -3.28
N SER A 13 7.48 21.99 -3.48
CA SER A 13 7.09 20.82 -4.29
C SER A 13 7.52 20.95 -5.76
N ASP A 14 7.50 22.16 -6.33
CA ASP A 14 7.79 22.45 -7.75
C ASP A 14 7.12 21.44 -8.71
N LYS A 15 5.79 21.30 -8.60
CA LYS A 15 4.99 20.33 -9.36
C LYS A 15 5.52 18.87 -9.23
N GLY A 16 6.05 18.53 -8.07
CA GLY A 16 6.66 17.23 -7.79
C GLY A 16 8.16 17.13 -8.07
N LYS A 17 8.79 18.14 -8.68
CA LYS A 17 10.24 18.14 -8.95
C LYS A 17 11.08 18.22 -7.68
N GLY A 18 10.61 18.94 -6.66
CA GLY A 18 11.29 18.99 -5.36
C GLY A 18 11.31 17.65 -4.65
N MET A 19 10.35 16.76 -4.93
CA MET A 19 10.23 15.45 -4.28
C MET A 19 9.84 14.38 -5.29
N GLN A 20 10.68 14.17 -6.32
CA GLN A 20 10.34 13.30 -7.45
C GLN A 20 9.95 11.87 -7.03
N HIS A 21 10.69 11.27 -6.09
CA HIS A 21 10.39 9.93 -5.60
C HIS A 21 9.03 9.87 -4.91
N LEU A 22 8.70 10.87 -4.08
CA LEU A 22 7.39 10.97 -3.43
C LEU A 22 6.29 11.19 -4.46
N HIS A 23 6.51 12.07 -5.45
CA HIS A 23 5.56 12.32 -6.53
C HIS A 23 5.24 11.03 -7.30
N ILE A 24 6.27 10.28 -7.71
CA ILE A 24 6.11 8.98 -8.37
C ILE A 24 5.36 7.99 -7.48
N HIS A 25 5.69 7.93 -6.18
CA HIS A 25 5.02 7.04 -5.25
C HIS A 25 3.52 7.35 -5.11
N ILE A 26 3.17 8.64 -4.98
CA ILE A 26 1.78 9.11 -4.94
C ILE A 26 1.05 8.79 -6.24
N MET A 27 1.66 9.05 -7.39
CA MET A 27 1.08 8.74 -8.71
C MET A 27 0.81 7.25 -8.88
N ASN A 28 1.72 6.38 -8.42
CA ASN A 28 1.53 4.93 -8.47
C ASN A 28 0.37 4.46 -7.58
N ILE A 29 0.23 4.99 -6.36
CA ILE A 29 -0.92 4.70 -5.48
C ILE A 29 -2.22 5.14 -6.15
N GLN A 30 -2.26 6.36 -6.69
CA GLN A 30 -3.46 6.90 -7.35
C GLN A 30 -3.84 6.07 -8.58
N GLY A 31 -2.88 5.70 -9.42
CA GLY A 31 -3.11 4.86 -10.59
C GLY A 31 -3.60 3.47 -10.21
N TRP A 32 -2.98 2.85 -9.20
CA TRP A 32 -3.40 1.55 -8.70
C TRP A 32 -4.82 1.59 -8.14
N LEU A 33 -5.15 2.54 -7.25
CA LEU A 33 -6.49 2.70 -6.68
C LEU A 33 -7.58 2.88 -7.74
N ARG A 34 -7.32 3.67 -8.79
CA ARG A 34 -8.24 3.86 -9.91
C ARG A 34 -8.50 2.58 -10.71
N GLY A 35 -7.51 1.68 -10.77
CA GLY A 35 -7.58 0.45 -11.56
C GLY A 35 -8.34 -0.70 -10.90
N ILE A 36 -8.43 -0.75 -9.56
CA ILE A 36 -9.04 -1.89 -8.84
C ILE A 36 -10.52 -1.67 -8.54
N GLN A 37 -10.95 -0.42 -8.34
CA GLN A 37 -12.26 -0.14 -7.77
C GLN A 37 -12.79 1.22 -8.25
N HIS A 38 -13.93 1.23 -8.95
CA HIS A 38 -14.59 2.48 -9.37
C HIS A 38 -15.16 3.30 -8.20
N HIS A 39 -15.40 2.69 -7.04
CA HIS A 39 -15.84 3.36 -5.81
C HIS A 39 -15.11 2.82 -4.58
N CYS A 40 -14.02 3.49 -4.18
CA CYS A 40 -13.34 3.26 -2.91
C CYS A 40 -14.09 4.01 -1.80
N SER A 41 -14.72 3.28 -0.87
CA SER A 41 -15.29 3.91 0.33
C SER A 41 -14.16 4.30 1.30
N LYS A 42 -14.36 5.38 2.07
CA LYS A 42 -13.37 5.81 3.09
C LYS A 42 -13.07 4.70 4.11
N ALA A 43 -14.10 3.91 4.48
CA ALA A 43 -13.98 2.81 5.42
C ALA A 43 -13.03 1.69 4.96
N ARG A 44 -12.82 1.54 3.64
CA ARG A 44 -11.96 0.49 3.06
C ARG A 44 -10.60 1.00 2.61
N LEU A 45 -10.36 2.32 2.64
CA LEU A 45 -9.14 2.93 2.12
C LEU A 45 -7.88 2.36 2.77
N GLN A 46 -7.89 2.18 4.09
CA GLN A 46 -6.72 1.65 4.79
C GLN A 46 -6.35 0.24 4.31
N GLY A 47 -7.32 -0.66 4.16
CA GLY A 47 -7.06 -2.01 3.64
C GLY A 47 -6.47 -2.01 2.23
N TYR A 48 -6.91 -1.09 1.37
CA TYR A 48 -6.30 -0.90 0.06
C TYR A 48 -4.87 -0.38 0.15
N LEU A 49 -4.58 0.57 1.05
CA LEU A 49 -3.23 1.06 1.24
C LEU A 49 -2.30 -0.05 1.75
N ASP A 50 -2.75 -0.88 2.69
CA ASP A 50 -1.97 -2.00 3.22
C ASP A 50 -1.64 -3.02 2.12
N GLU A 51 -2.63 -3.33 1.28
CA GLU A 51 -2.45 -4.20 0.13
C GLU A 51 -1.46 -3.61 -0.90
N TYR A 52 -1.60 -2.32 -1.24
CA TYR A 52 -0.69 -1.64 -2.15
C TYR A 52 0.75 -1.73 -1.65
N HIS A 53 1.00 -1.41 -0.38
CA HIS A 53 2.36 -1.45 0.18
C HIS A 53 2.93 -2.87 0.18
N SER A 54 2.11 -3.87 0.51
CA SER A 54 2.50 -5.28 0.44
C SER A 54 2.96 -5.67 -0.98
N ARG A 55 2.23 -5.23 -2.01
CA ARG A 55 2.56 -5.46 -3.43
C ARG A 55 3.79 -4.65 -3.88
N TYR A 56 3.84 -3.36 -3.55
CA TYR A 56 4.91 -2.44 -3.92
C TYR A 56 6.26 -2.89 -3.37
N ASN A 57 6.32 -3.24 -2.07
CA ASN A 57 7.54 -3.69 -1.41
C ASN A 57 8.06 -5.05 -1.92
N ARG A 58 7.19 -5.83 -2.57
CA ARG A 58 7.54 -7.15 -3.13
C ARG A 58 7.58 -7.15 -4.65
N ARG A 59 7.47 -5.99 -5.30
CA ARG A 59 7.42 -5.87 -6.77
C ARG A 59 8.64 -6.47 -7.47
N ALA A 60 9.82 -6.40 -6.85
CA ALA A 60 11.04 -7.01 -7.37
C ALA A 60 11.13 -8.52 -7.09
N MET A 61 10.26 -9.08 -6.24
CA MET A 61 10.27 -10.47 -5.80
C MET A 61 8.91 -11.16 -6.07
N MET A 62 8.25 -10.78 -7.18
CA MET A 62 6.90 -11.28 -7.50
C MET A 62 6.84 -12.82 -7.63
N GLY A 63 7.94 -13.46 -8.04
CA GLY A 63 8.04 -14.93 -8.13
C GLY A 63 7.96 -15.65 -6.78
N SER A 64 8.20 -14.98 -5.65
CA SER A 64 8.17 -15.60 -4.32
C SER A 64 6.87 -15.33 -3.55
N ILE A 65 5.96 -14.52 -4.11
CA ILE A 65 4.70 -14.17 -3.41
C ILE A 65 3.83 -15.39 -3.19
N PHE A 66 3.67 -16.24 -4.22
CA PHE A 66 2.87 -17.45 -4.12
C PHE A 66 3.45 -18.42 -3.09
N ASP A 67 4.76 -18.66 -3.11
CA ASP A 67 5.48 -19.50 -2.14
C ASP A 67 5.33 -18.95 -0.70
N LEU A 68 5.43 -17.64 -0.51
CA LEU A 68 5.22 -17.01 0.79
C LEU A 68 3.78 -17.17 1.29
N PHE A 69 2.80 -17.10 0.40
CA PHE A 69 1.40 -17.35 0.74
C PHE A 69 1.19 -18.80 1.17
N LEU A 70 1.75 -19.77 0.43
CA LEU A 70 1.69 -21.18 0.80
C LEU A 70 2.34 -21.44 2.17
N LYS A 71 3.54 -20.91 2.41
CA LYS A 71 4.23 -21.04 3.71
C LYS A 71 3.44 -20.46 4.88
N LYS A 72 2.67 -19.40 4.66
CA LYS A 72 1.80 -18.81 5.69
C LYS A 72 0.51 -19.59 5.92
N MET A 73 -0.06 -20.17 4.86
CA MET A 73 -1.32 -20.91 4.94
C MET A 73 -1.13 -22.36 5.42
N ALA A 74 -0.03 -23.01 5.04
CA ALA A 74 0.26 -24.40 5.38
C ALA A 74 0.21 -24.73 6.89
N PRO A 75 0.73 -23.89 7.81
CA PRO A 75 0.65 -24.17 9.25
C PRO A 75 -0.68 -23.72 9.89
N GLY A 76 -1.55 -22.99 9.18
CA GLY A 76 -2.80 -22.48 9.73
C GLY A 76 -3.90 -23.53 9.70
N GLU A 77 -4.61 -23.73 10.81
CA GLU A 77 -5.80 -24.57 10.80
C GLU A 77 -6.88 -24.00 9.86
N PRO A 78 -7.56 -24.84 9.07
CA PRO A 78 -8.57 -24.39 8.14
C PRO A 78 -9.74 -23.76 8.90
N LYS A 79 -9.92 -22.44 8.74
CA LYS A 79 -11.06 -21.72 9.31
C LYS A 79 -12.31 -22.05 8.49
N ARG A 80 -13.17 -22.91 9.05
CA ARG A 80 -14.47 -23.23 8.44
C ARG A 80 -15.37 -22.02 8.54
N LEU A 81 -15.94 -21.60 7.42
CA LEU A 81 -17.00 -20.59 7.42
C LEU A 81 -18.26 -21.25 7.95
N ASN A 82 -18.78 -20.75 9.07
CA ASN A 82 -20.07 -21.19 9.59
C ASN A 82 -21.14 -20.85 8.56
N LYS A 83 -21.96 -21.84 8.17
CA LYS A 83 -23.17 -21.58 7.39
C LYS A 83 -24.11 -20.80 8.29
N THR A 84 -24.29 -19.51 8.03
CA THR A 84 -25.40 -18.75 8.59
C THR A 84 -26.68 -19.35 8.01
N SER A 85 -27.45 -20.04 8.85
CA SER A 85 -28.84 -20.44 8.57
C SER A 85 -29.75 -19.23 8.53
#